data_AF-A0A7W7Q425-F1
#
_entry.id   AF-A0A7W7Q425-F1
#
_cell.length_a   1.000
_cell.length_b   1.000
_cell.length_c   1.000
_cell.angle_alpha   90.00
_cell.angle_beta   90.00
_cell.angle_gamma   90.00
#
_symmetry.space_group_name_H-M   'P 1'
#
loop_
_entity.id
_entity.type
_entity.pdbx_description
1 polymer ?
#
loop_
_entity_poly.entity_id
_entity_poly.type
_entity_poly.pdbx_seq_one_letter_code
_entity_poly.pdbx_strand_id
1 'polypeptide(L)'
;MSEEDVRSGLRDAVADEPPLHFDPDELVATARSQVRRRALVAAGLATVAIAVAAVAVPAMVGRDGSGTTPVADRPASSTPSPSPSTSAVPSPRPDQWPPPGVEPVTRTVDELRQRGKEMGEHLRGSLPATLPSATDFVHGEFGGEAEGEYYPEQTSINAAISFTIDGRRYSIVVTSWLPGSTGSPAETCVANCHRLPDQAAGALYDQTEDYDQGVIETVFHFRDTGAMVSVAAYNYDMTSGAMPTYHQSLPVSLDQLVAIATDPELEL
;
A
#
# COMPACT_ATOMS: atom_id res chain seq x y z
N MET A 1 -11.72 2.54 -56.42
CA MET A 1 -10.60 1.79 -55.81
C MET A 1 -10.91 0.33 -55.94
N SER A 2 -10.14 -0.37 -56.75
CA SER A 2 -10.23 -1.82 -56.84
C SER A 2 -9.45 -2.46 -55.68
N GLU A 3 -9.73 -3.73 -55.37
CA GLU A 3 -8.94 -4.52 -54.43
C GLU A 3 -7.47 -4.63 -54.86
N GLU A 4 -7.21 -4.53 -56.16
CA GLU A 4 -5.87 -4.54 -56.76
C GLU A 4 -5.08 -3.28 -56.40
N ASP A 5 -5.73 -2.10 -56.37
CA ASP A 5 -5.09 -0.86 -55.94
C ASP A 5 -4.63 -0.94 -54.47
N VAL A 6 -5.46 -1.54 -53.61
CA VAL A 6 -5.15 -1.71 -52.18
C VAL A 6 -4.03 -2.74 -52.00
N ARG A 7 -4.04 -3.84 -52.74
CA ARG A 7 -2.96 -4.84 -52.70
C ARG A 7 -1.63 -4.30 -53.21
N SER A 8 -1.65 -3.47 -54.26
CA SER A 8 -0.44 -2.86 -54.79
C SER A 8 0.14 -1.84 -53.82
N GLY A 9 -0.71 -0.98 -53.22
CA GLY A 9 -0.28 0.01 -52.24
C GLY A 9 0.34 -0.61 -50.97
N LEU A 10 -0.21 -1.73 -50.50
CA LEU A 10 0.36 -2.45 -49.34
C LEU A 10 1.69 -3.16 -49.67
N ARG A 11 1.89 -3.62 -50.91
CA ARG A 11 3.17 -4.23 -51.30
C ARG A 11 4.29 -3.22 -51.42
N ASP A 12 4.00 -2.05 -52.00
CA ASP A 12 5.00 -0.99 -52.13
C ASP A 12 5.37 -0.40 -50.76
N ALA A 13 4.42 -0.31 -49.82
CA ALA A 13 4.68 0.18 -48.47
C ALA A 13 5.62 -0.72 -47.63
N VAL A 14 5.71 -2.01 -47.96
CA VAL A 14 6.54 -3.00 -47.23
C VAL A 14 7.88 -3.26 -47.93
N ALA A 15 8.03 -2.84 -49.19
CA ALA A 15 9.21 -3.12 -50.00
C ALA A 15 10.47 -2.37 -49.52
N ASP A 16 10.29 -1.19 -48.92
CA ASP A 16 11.39 -0.34 -48.45
C ASP A 16 11.66 -0.45 -46.94
N GLU A 17 11.00 -1.39 -46.24
CA GLU A 17 11.20 -1.54 -44.80
C GLU A 17 12.51 -2.30 -44.53
N PRO A 18 13.51 -1.66 -43.88
CA PRO A 18 14.75 -2.34 -43.51
C PRO A 18 14.42 -3.53 -42.59
N PRO A 19 15.16 -4.65 -42.69
CA PRO A 19 14.87 -5.84 -41.88
C PRO A 19 14.89 -5.47 -40.39
N LEU A 20 13.71 -5.49 -39.78
CA LEU A 20 13.52 -5.34 -38.34
C LEU A 20 14.35 -6.42 -37.65
N HIS A 21 15.47 -6.01 -37.04
CA HIS A 21 16.18 -6.81 -36.06
C HIS A 21 15.34 -6.85 -34.78
N PHE A 22 14.20 -7.53 -34.88
CA PHE A 22 13.37 -7.84 -33.74
C PHE A 22 13.89 -9.15 -33.17
N ASP A 23 14.69 -9.05 -32.11
CA ASP A 23 15.09 -10.22 -31.34
C ASP A 23 14.02 -10.47 -30.26
N PRO A 24 13.13 -11.47 -30.44
CA PRO A 24 12.11 -11.77 -29.45
C PRO A 24 12.72 -12.21 -28.11
N ASP A 25 13.92 -12.80 -28.12
CA ASP A 25 14.60 -13.23 -26.91
C ASP A 25 15.16 -12.02 -26.15
N GLU A 26 15.65 -11.00 -26.85
CA GLU A 26 16.05 -9.73 -26.22
C GLU A 26 14.85 -9.00 -25.61
N LEU A 27 13.70 -9.02 -26.29
CA LEU A 27 12.47 -8.40 -25.79
C LEU A 27 11.91 -9.17 -24.60
N VAL A 28 11.92 -10.51 -24.63
CA VAL A 28 11.52 -11.35 -23.50
C VAL A 28 12.52 -11.24 -22.34
N ALA A 29 13.82 -11.12 -22.60
CA ALA A 29 14.84 -10.90 -21.58
C ALA A 29 14.68 -9.54 -20.92
N THR A 30 14.45 -8.48 -21.71
CA THR A 30 14.17 -7.13 -21.24
C THR A 30 12.87 -7.11 -20.43
N ALA A 31 11.79 -7.66 -20.97
CA ALA A 31 10.51 -7.77 -20.28
C ALA A 31 10.61 -8.60 -19.00
N ARG A 32 11.33 -9.73 -18.99
CA ARG A 32 11.57 -10.51 -17.76
C ARG A 32 12.37 -9.72 -16.74
N SER A 33 13.40 -8.98 -17.16
CA SER A 33 14.20 -8.15 -16.25
C SER A 33 13.37 -7.02 -15.65
N GLN A 34 12.48 -6.43 -16.44
CA GLN A 34 11.61 -5.33 -16.04
C GLN A 34 10.43 -5.82 -15.19
N VAL A 35 9.86 -6.99 -15.51
CA VAL A 35 8.83 -7.67 -14.68
C VAL A 35 9.42 -8.15 -13.37
N ARG A 36 10.67 -8.65 -13.33
CA ARG A 36 11.33 -8.98 -12.06
C ARG A 36 11.48 -7.78 -11.13
N ARG A 37 11.64 -6.58 -11.71
CA ARG A 37 11.68 -5.31 -10.96
C ARG A 37 10.27 -4.82 -10.59
N ARG A 38 9.31 -4.92 -11.51
CA ARG A 38 7.92 -4.45 -11.32
C ARG A 38 7.03 -5.35 -10.46
N ALA A 39 7.26 -6.66 -10.48
CA ALA A 39 6.51 -7.63 -9.68
C ALA A 39 6.77 -7.48 -8.17
N LEU A 40 7.83 -6.76 -7.78
CA LEU A 40 8.13 -6.51 -6.37
C LEU A 40 7.50 -5.22 -5.83
N VAL A 41 7.09 -4.27 -6.68
CA VAL A 41 6.53 -2.97 -6.26
C VAL A 41 5.02 -2.88 -6.51
N ALA A 42 4.48 -3.63 -7.48
CA ALA A 42 3.06 -3.60 -7.83
C ALA A 42 2.19 -4.61 -7.05
N ALA A 43 2.60 -5.05 -5.85
CA ALA A 43 1.78 -5.93 -5.03
C ALA A 43 0.64 -5.22 -4.27
N GLY A 44 0.48 -3.89 -4.39
CA GLY A 44 -0.50 -3.12 -3.61
C GLY A 44 -1.75 -2.64 -4.35
N LEU A 45 -1.80 -2.59 -5.69
CA LEU A 45 -2.95 -2.01 -6.43
C LEU A 45 -3.15 -2.62 -7.83
N ALA A 46 -3.54 -3.90 -7.92
CA ALA A 46 -3.99 -4.48 -9.19
C ALA A 46 -5.01 -5.62 -9.03
N THR A 47 -6.24 -5.31 -8.60
CA THR A 47 -7.36 -6.26 -8.66
C THR A 47 -8.14 -6.08 -9.97
N VAL A 48 -7.82 -6.86 -11.00
CA VAL A 48 -8.72 -7.06 -12.15
C VAL A 48 -9.59 -8.28 -11.87
N ALA A 49 -10.90 -8.05 -11.75
CA ALA A 49 -11.91 -9.07 -11.48
C ALA A 49 -12.03 -10.07 -12.64
N ILE A 50 -11.73 -11.34 -12.38
CA ILE A 50 -12.21 -12.47 -13.19
C ILE A 50 -13.04 -13.38 -12.28
N ALA A 51 -14.35 -13.31 -12.45
CA ALA A 51 -15.31 -14.25 -11.88
C ALA A 51 -15.45 -15.50 -12.77
N VAL A 52 -16.16 -16.53 -12.24
CA VAL A 52 -16.60 -17.83 -12.82
C VAL A 52 -15.69 -19.01 -12.38
N ALA A 53 -16.14 -20.10 -11.73
CA ALA A 53 -17.45 -20.57 -11.27
C ALA A 53 -17.29 -21.50 -10.05
N ALA A 54 -18.37 -21.59 -9.25
CA ALA A 54 -18.47 -22.37 -8.03
C ALA A 54 -18.48 -23.89 -8.25
N VAL A 55 -17.77 -24.62 -7.38
CA VAL A 55 -18.01 -26.03 -7.08
C VAL A 55 -18.45 -26.13 -5.63
N ALA A 56 -19.69 -26.57 -5.42
CA ALA A 56 -20.27 -26.89 -4.13
C ALA A 56 -20.22 -28.40 -3.90
N VAL A 57 -19.80 -28.85 -2.70
CA VAL A 57 -20.25 -30.09 -2.01
C VAL A 57 -19.87 -29.97 -0.50
N PRO A 58 -20.64 -30.57 0.44
CA PRO A 58 -20.92 -30.01 1.76
C PRO A 58 -20.45 -30.87 2.97
N ALA A 59 -20.92 -30.47 4.18
CA ALA A 59 -21.04 -31.23 5.45
C ALA A 59 -19.87 -31.07 6.44
N MET A 60 -20.00 -31.02 7.78
CA MET A 60 -21.11 -31.08 8.75
C MET A 60 -20.54 -30.82 10.18
N VAL A 61 -21.38 -30.33 11.12
CA VAL A 61 -21.35 -30.55 12.60
C VAL A 61 -20.11 -30.02 13.37
N GLY A 62 -20.16 -29.18 14.42
CA GLY A 62 -21.15 -28.86 15.43
C GLY A 62 -20.50 -29.01 16.82
N ARG A 63 -20.53 -28.01 17.72
CA ARG A 63 -20.51 -28.23 19.18
C ARG A 63 -20.76 -26.97 20.00
N ASP A 64 -21.69 -27.13 20.94
CA ASP A 64 -22.10 -26.21 21.99
C ASP A 64 -20.99 -25.90 23.00
N GLY A 65 -21.03 -24.68 23.56
CA GLY A 65 -20.11 -24.23 24.62
C GLY A 65 -20.64 -23.02 25.38
N SER A 66 -21.80 -23.18 26.03
CA SER A 66 -22.36 -22.26 27.02
C SER A 66 -21.42 -22.10 28.22
N GLY A 67 -20.95 -20.88 28.48
CA GLY A 67 -20.15 -20.53 29.65
C GLY A 67 -20.51 -19.16 30.20
N THR A 68 -21.68 -19.06 30.84
CA THR A 68 -22.09 -17.91 31.64
C THR A 68 -21.30 -17.88 32.96
N THR A 69 -20.57 -16.78 33.19
CA THR A 69 -20.06 -16.42 34.53
C THR A 69 -20.63 -15.06 34.93
N PRO A 70 -21.27 -14.93 36.11
CA PRO A 70 -21.84 -13.67 36.55
C PRO A 70 -21.01 -13.01 37.68
N VAL A 71 -21.26 -11.69 37.83
CA VAL A 71 -21.14 -10.87 39.05
C VAL A 71 -19.78 -10.22 39.38
N ALA A 72 -19.74 -8.88 39.29
CA ALA A 72 -19.51 -7.99 40.44
C ALA A 72 -19.88 -6.53 40.11
N ASP A 73 -21.02 -6.08 40.63
CA ASP A 73 -21.46 -4.68 40.64
C ASP A 73 -20.53 -3.83 41.54
N ARG A 74 -20.01 -2.73 40.99
CA ARG A 74 -19.30 -1.68 41.74
C ARG A 74 -20.09 -0.37 41.67
N PRO A 75 -20.50 0.24 42.79
CA PRO A 75 -21.25 1.49 42.79
C PRO A 75 -20.39 2.68 42.34
N ALA A 76 -21.04 3.55 41.58
CA ALA A 76 -20.53 4.76 40.96
C ALA A 76 -20.30 5.91 41.95
N SER A 77 -19.34 6.79 41.63
CA SER A 77 -19.36 8.21 41.99
C SER A 77 -18.36 8.96 41.12
N SER A 78 -18.87 9.65 40.10
CA SER A 78 -18.13 10.69 39.39
C SER A 78 -19.08 11.83 39.04
N THR A 79 -18.81 12.97 39.69
CA THR A 79 -19.41 14.27 39.44
C THR A 79 -19.13 14.71 37.99
N PRO A 80 -20.14 15.11 37.20
CA PRO A 80 -19.89 15.61 35.85
C PRO A 80 -19.30 17.03 35.92
N SER A 81 -18.03 17.15 35.52
CA SER A 81 -17.43 18.46 35.23
C SER A 81 -17.88 18.90 33.83
N PRO A 82 -18.43 20.10 33.63
CA PRO A 82 -18.87 20.56 32.33
C PRO A 82 -17.66 20.88 31.45
N SER A 83 -17.30 19.96 30.55
CA SER A 83 -16.32 20.23 29.49
C SER A 83 -16.91 21.20 28.46
N PRO A 84 -16.14 22.20 27.99
CA PRO A 84 -16.58 23.09 26.93
C PRO A 84 -16.82 22.28 25.66
N SER A 85 -18.02 22.40 25.09
CA SER A 85 -18.37 21.84 23.79
C SER A 85 -17.64 22.62 22.70
N THR A 86 -16.40 22.24 22.41
CA THR A 86 -15.75 22.58 21.14
C THR A 86 -16.56 21.87 20.06
N SER A 87 -17.23 22.61 19.19
CA SER A 87 -17.93 22.06 18.04
C SER A 87 -16.94 21.23 17.22
N ALA A 88 -16.97 19.91 17.41
CA ALA A 88 -16.17 19.00 16.63
C ALA A 88 -16.64 19.14 15.17
N VAL A 89 -15.73 19.56 14.30
CA VAL A 89 -15.96 19.46 12.87
C VAL A 89 -16.23 17.97 12.59
N PRO A 90 -17.39 17.61 12.02
CA PRO A 90 -17.71 16.22 11.77
C PRO A 90 -16.64 15.63 10.86
N SER A 91 -16.05 14.50 11.26
CA SER A 91 -15.09 13.78 10.44
C SER A 91 -15.67 13.53 9.04
N PRO A 92 -14.88 13.71 7.98
CA PRO A 92 -15.35 13.50 6.62
C PRO A 92 -15.92 12.09 6.47
N ARG A 93 -17.04 11.99 5.75
CA ARG A 93 -17.65 10.68 5.52
C ARG A 93 -16.77 9.89 4.53
N PRO A 94 -16.61 8.57 4.70
CA PRO A 94 -15.77 7.75 3.82
C PRO A 94 -16.12 7.81 2.33
N ASP A 95 -17.37 8.17 1.98
CA ASP A 95 -17.87 8.31 0.61
C ASP A 95 -17.51 9.67 -0.04
N GLN A 96 -16.97 10.61 0.72
CA GLN A 96 -16.57 11.94 0.24
C GLN A 96 -15.06 12.11 0.37
N TRP A 97 -14.34 11.53 -0.58
CA TRP A 97 -12.88 11.64 -0.69
C TRP A 97 -12.48 12.19 -2.07
N PRO A 98 -11.50 13.11 -2.15
CA PRO A 98 -10.88 13.78 -1.00
C PRO A 98 -11.89 14.64 -0.22
N PRO A 99 -11.56 15.09 1.00
CA PRO A 99 -12.46 15.92 1.78
C PRO A 99 -12.93 17.16 0.98
N PRO A 100 -14.19 17.61 1.15
CA PRO A 100 -14.70 18.75 0.39
C PRO A 100 -13.81 19.99 0.49
N GLY A 101 -13.42 20.55 -0.66
CA GLY A 101 -12.56 21.74 -0.75
C GLY A 101 -11.06 21.44 -0.80
N VAL A 102 -10.65 20.17 -0.72
CA VAL A 102 -9.28 19.77 -1.05
C VAL A 102 -9.14 19.69 -2.57
N GLU A 103 -8.22 20.48 -3.13
CA GLU A 103 -7.85 20.42 -4.54
C GLU A 103 -6.66 19.48 -4.76
N PRO A 104 -6.61 18.73 -5.88
CA PRO A 104 -5.44 17.92 -6.21
C PRO A 104 -4.16 18.76 -6.28
N VAL A 105 -3.14 18.33 -5.54
CA VAL A 105 -1.84 18.99 -5.54
C VAL A 105 -0.92 18.31 -6.56
N THR A 106 -0.19 19.10 -7.32
CA THR A 106 0.91 18.62 -8.16
C THR A 106 2.25 19.08 -7.57
N ARG A 107 3.27 18.24 -7.73
CA ARG A 107 4.65 18.55 -7.33
C ARG A 107 5.57 18.32 -8.51
N THR A 108 6.64 19.10 -8.56
CA THR A 108 7.74 18.84 -9.48
C THR A 108 8.55 17.62 -9.04
N VAL A 109 9.29 17.02 -9.98
CA VAL A 109 10.20 15.90 -9.70
C VAL A 109 11.23 16.26 -8.62
N ASP A 110 11.74 17.49 -8.63
CA ASP A 110 12.75 17.93 -7.66
C ASP A 110 12.16 18.11 -6.26
N GLU A 111 10.92 18.61 -6.14
CA GLU A 111 10.20 18.69 -4.87
C GLU A 111 9.92 17.31 -4.29
N LEU A 112 9.43 16.36 -5.12
CA LEU A 112 9.20 14.98 -4.68
C LEU A 112 10.49 14.31 -4.22
N ARG A 113 11.59 14.52 -4.96
CA ARG A 113 12.91 13.97 -4.59
C ARG A 113 13.42 14.54 -3.28
N GLN A 114 13.28 15.84 -3.09
CA GLN A 114 13.67 16.48 -1.83
C GLN A 114 12.82 15.94 -0.68
N ARG A 115 11.51 15.85 -0.86
CA ARG A 115 10.60 15.33 0.17
C ARG A 115 10.87 13.86 0.51
N GLY A 116 11.14 13.03 -0.50
CA GLY A 116 11.50 11.63 -0.30
C GLY A 116 12.79 11.45 0.50
N LYS A 117 13.79 12.33 0.33
CA LYS A 117 15.01 12.33 1.16
C LYS A 117 14.69 12.65 2.62
N GLU A 118 13.90 13.68 2.86
CA GLU A 118 13.49 14.09 4.22
C GLU A 118 12.71 12.97 4.93
N MET A 119 11.74 12.35 4.25
CA MET A 119 11.00 11.20 4.77
C MET A 119 11.92 10.01 5.07
N GLY A 120 12.87 9.71 4.18
CA GLY A 120 13.83 8.63 4.37
C GLY A 120 14.78 8.87 5.55
N GLU A 121 15.23 10.11 5.75
CA GLU A 121 16.04 10.50 6.92
C GLU A 121 15.23 10.39 8.22
N HIS A 122 13.98 10.85 8.21
CA HIS A 122 13.08 10.75 9.36
C HIS A 122 12.81 9.30 9.76
N LEU A 123 12.41 8.43 8.81
CA LEU A 123 12.18 7.00 9.08
C LEU A 123 13.42 6.29 9.63
N ARG A 124 14.62 6.69 9.19
CA ARG A 124 15.88 6.15 9.73
C ARG A 124 16.07 6.49 11.20
N GLY A 125 15.59 7.66 11.64
CA GLY A 125 15.62 8.07 13.05
C GLY A 125 14.50 7.45 13.89
N SER A 126 13.30 7.31 13.35
CA SER A 126 12.10 6.93 14.11
C SER A 126 11.84 5.42 14.18
N LEU A 127 12.13 4.66 13.11
CA LEU A 127 11.78 3.23 13.03
C LEU A 127 12.38 2.36 14.13
N PRO A 128 13.64 2.55 14.59
CA PRO A 128 14.16 1.74 15.70
C PRO A 128 13.38 1.91 17.02
N ALA A 129 12.75 3.07 17.24
CA ALA A 129 11.91 3.30 18.42
C ALA A 129 10.53 2.64 18.26
N THR A 130 9.96 2.68 17.05
CA THR A 130 8.65 2.07 16.75
C THR A 130 8.73 0.54 16.66
N LEU A 131 9.86 0.01 16.17
CA LEU A 131 10.14 -1.42 16.00
C LEU A 131 11.32 -1.84 16.88
N PRO A 132 11.18 -1.84 18.23
CA PRO A 132 12.31 -2.03 19.14
C PRO A 132 12.98 -3.40 19.07
N SER A 133 12.27 -4.41 18.55
CA SER A 133 12.81 -5.77 18.35
C SER A 133 13.57 -5.92 17.04
N ALA A 134 13.49 -4.94 16.14
CA ALA A 134 14.11 -5.00 14.82
C ALA A 134 15.55 -4.47 14.83
N THR A 135 16.41 -5.11 14.04
CA THR A 135 17.81 -4.74 13.81
C THR A 135 18.15 -4.71 12.33
N ASP A 136 19.37 -4.28 11.99
CA ASP A 136 19.94 -4.36 10.64
C ASP A 136 19.06 -3.74 9.55
N PHE A 137 18.48 -2.58 9.86
CA PHE A 137 17.65 -1.83 8.94
C PHE A 137 18.41 -1.48 7.65
N VAL A 138 17.79 -1.77 6.52
CA VAL A 138 18.20 -1.35 5.17
C VAL A 138 17.07 -0.51 4.62
N HIS A 139 17.31 0.79 4.50
CA HIS A 139 16.34 1.75 3.99
C HIS A 139 16.57 1.96 2.50
N GLY A 140 15.58 1.62 1.68
CA GLY A 140 15.55 2.02 0.28
C GLY A 140 15.33 3.53 0.15
N GLU A 141 15.81 4.10 -0.95
CA GLU A 141 15.47 5.48 -1.33
C GLU A 141 13.99 5.60 -1.73
N PHE A 142 13.32 6.67 -1.32
CA PHE A 142 12.00 6.97 -1.84
C PHE A 142 12.04 7.18 -3.36
N GLY A 143 11.01 6.71 -4.05
CA GLY A 143 10.83 6.86 -5.50
C GLY A 143 9.41 6.49 -5.94
N GLY A 144 9.18 6.39 -7.25
CA GLY A 144 7.90 6.00 -7.86
C GLY A 144 7.78 4.49 -8.04
N GLU A 145 7.83 4.01 -9.29
CA GLU A 145 7.79 2.57 -9.59
C GLU A 145 9.05 1.82 -9.15
N ALA A 146 10.16 2.53 -8.92
CA ALA A 146 11.44 1.98 -8.53
C ALA A 146 12.16 2.90 -7.53
N GLU A 147 13.03 2.29 -6.73
CA GLU A 147 13.87 2.98 -5.74
C GLU A 147 14.65 4.14 -6.38
N GLY A 148 14.49 5.35 -5.83
CA GLY A 148 15.18 6.56 -6.30
C GLY A 148 14.73 7.09 -7.67
N GLU A 149 13.80 6.43 -8.36
CA GLU A 149 13.25 6.91 -9.65
C GLU A 149 12.07 7.85 -9.43
N TYR A 150 12.01 8.94 -10.19
CA TYR A 150 10.95 9.94 -10.11
C TYR A 150 10.52 10.34 -11.52
N TYR A 151 9.22 10.47 -11.74
CA TYR A 151 8.65 10.82 -13.03
C TYR A 151 7.81 12.11 -12.95
N PRO A 152 7.67 12.86 -14.07
CA PRO A 152 6.70 13.95 -14.15
C PRO A 152 5.29 13.46 -13.81
N GLU A 153 4.48 14.31 -13.18
CA GLU A 153 3.08 14.04 -12.81
C GLU A 153 2.89 12.87 -11.82
N GLN A 154 3.97 12.35 -11.25
CA GLN A 154 3.92 11.34 -10.22
C GLN A 154 3.19 11.88 -8.98
N THR A 155 2.21 11.12 -8.51
CA THR A 155 1.36 11.53 -7.40
C THR A 155 1.66 10.81 -6.09
N SER A 156 2.60 9.87 -6.10
CA SER A 156 2.99 9.11 -4.92
C SER A 156 4.47 8.80 -4.92
N ILE A 157 5.06 8.67 -3.74
CA ILE A 157 6.39 8.08 -3.57
C ILE A 157 6.32 6.94 -2.56
N ASN A 158 7.15 5.93 -2.73
CA ASN A 158 7.28 4.82 -1.80
C ASN A 158 8.75 4.48 -1.54
N ALA A 159 8.99 3.80 -0.41
CA ALA A 159 10.26 3.19 -0.07
C ALA A 159 10.02 1.85 0.61
N ALA A 160 10.84 0.85 0.27
CA ALA A 160 10.92 -0.40 1.01
C ALA A 160 11.97 -0.27 2.13
N ILE A 161 11.66 -0.77 3.32
CA ILE A 161 12.59 -0.86 4.44
C ILE A 161 12.63 -2.33 4.88
N SER A 162 13.81 -2.93 4.78
CA SER A 162 14.04 -4.29 5.26
C SER A 162 14.75 -4.29 6.61
N PHE A 163 14.43 -5.24 7.46
CA PHE A 163 14.99 -5.35 8.80
C PHE A 163 15.00 -6.80 9.27
N THR A 164 15.70 -7.06 10.37
CA THR A 164 15.84 -8.40 10.96
C THR A 164 15.13 -8.46 12.31
N ILE A 165 14.33 -9.51 12.55
CA ILE A 165 13.79 -9.86 13.88
C ILE A 165 14.08 -11.35 14.11
N ASP A 166 14.67 -11.70 15.26
CA ASP A 166 15.04 -13.07 15.62
C ASP A 166 15.86 -13.82 14.53
N GLY A 167 16.75 -13.09 13.86
CA GLY A 167 17.61 -13.62 12.78
C GLY A 167 16.90 -13.86 11.45
N ARG A 168 15.65 -13.43 11.29
CA ARG A 168 14.86 -13.52 10.06
C ARG A 168 14.64 -12.15 9.44
N ARG A 169 14.67 -12.08 8.11
CA ARG A 169 14.48 -10.82 7.39
C ARG A 169 13.05 -10.61 6.94
N TYR A 170 12.61 -9.39 7.10
CA TYR A 170 11.27 -8.92 6.78
C TYR A 170 11.37 -7.57 6.09
N SER A 171 10.25 -7.10 5.56
CA SER A 171 10.18 -5.80 4.92
C SER A 171 8.86 -5.11 5.21
N ILE A 172 8.92 -3.78 5.27
CA ILE A 172 7.75 -2.90 5.18
C ILE A 172 7.89 -2.01 3.95
N VAL A 173 6.77 -1.60 3.36
CA VAL A 173 6.72 -0.56 2.33
C VAL A 173 5.89 0.59 2.85
N VAL A 174 6.48 1.78 2.83
CA VAL A 174 5.80 3.03 3.13
C VAL A 174 5.51 3.72 1.82
N THR A 175 4.24 4.01 1.55
CA THR A 175 3.82 4.79 0.38
C THR A 175 3.07 6.03 0.84
N SER A 176 3.37 7.17 0.24
CA SER A 176 2.67 8.43 0.49
C SER A 176 2.15 8.99 -0.83
N TRP A 177 0.93 9.51 -0.81
CA TRP A 177 0.23 10.07 -1.95
C TRP A 177 -0.11 11.54 -1.70
N LEU A 178 -0.03 12.34 -2.77
CA LEU A 178 -0.43 13.75 -2.75
C LEU A 178 -1.93 13.90 -2.46
N PRO A 179 -2.33 15.05 -1.87
CA PRO A 179 -3.73 15.39 -1.73
C PRO A 179 -4.54 15.20 -3.01
N GLY A 180 -5.65 14.47 -2.90
CA GLY A 180 -6.61 14.29 -4.00
C GLY A 180 -6.15 13.36 -5.13
N SER A 181 -5.06 12.61 -4.96
CA SER A 181 -4.55 11.71 -6.00
C SER A 181 -4.95 10.23 -5.85
N THR A 182 -5.67 9.88 -4.79
CA THR A 182 -6.12 8.50 -4.52
C THR A 182 -7.63 8.39 -4.64
N GLY A 183 -8.11 7.16 -4.83
CA GLY A 183 -9.51 6.83 -4.62
C GLY A 183 -9.93 7.01 -3.17
N SER A 184 -11.24 6.97 -2.94
CA SER A 184 -11.84 6.99 -1.62
C SER A 184 -11.46 5.77 -0.78
N PRO A 185 -11.60 5.83 0.56
CA PRO A 185 -11.45 4.65 1.40
C PRO A 185 -12.27 3.45 0.91
N ALA A 186 -13.48 3.67 0.38
CA ALA A 186 -14.31 2.58 -0.14
C ALA A 186 -13.77 1.95 -1.44
N GLU A 187 -13.03 2.72 -2.26
CA GLU A 187 -12.42 2.25 -3.51
C GLU A 187 -11.05 1.61 -3.28
N THR A 188 -10.24 2.16 -2.37
CA THR A 188 -8.93 1.61 -2.03
C THR A 188 -9.05 0.35 -1.19
N CYS A 189 -10.00 0.34 -0.25
CA CYS A 189 -10.14 -0.75 0.72
C CYS A 189 -11.12 -1.82 0.24
N VAL A 190 -10.69 -2.61 -0.75
CA VAL A 190 -11.50 -3.67 -1.36
C VAL A 190 -11.36 -5.00 -0.62
N ALA A 191 -12.45 -5.44 0.04
CA ALA A 191 -12.56 -6.69 0.79
C ALA A 191 -11.58 -6.85 1.99
N ASN A 192 -12.05 -7.49 3.07
CA ASN A 192 -11.28 -7.72 4.30
C ASN A 192 -10.64 -6.47 4.92
N CYS A 193 -11.24 -5.31 4.66
CA CYS A 193 -10.87 -4.06 5.25
C CYS A 193 -11.66 -3.78 6.52
N HIS A 194 -10.96 -3.39 7.57
CA HIS A 194 -11.56 -3.00 8.83
C HIS A 194 -11.23 -1.54 9.10
N ARG A 195 -12.25 -0.77 9.50
CA ARG A 195 -12.02 0.61 9.93
C ARG A 195 -11.51 0.56 11.37
N LEU A 196 -10.37 1.18 11.61
CA LEU A 196 -9.80 1.31 12.95
C LEU A 196 -10.47 2.46 13.70
N PRO A 197 -10.41 2.46 15.06
CA PRO A 197 -10.82 3.61 15.84
C PRO A 197 -10.08 4.88 15.37
N ASP A 198 -10.78 6.01 15.31
CA ASP A 198 -10.18 7.27 14.91
C ASP A 198 -9.10 7.68 15.94
N GLN A 199 -7.83 7.67 15.53
CA GLN A 199 -6.69 7.95 16.41
C GLN A 199 -5.79 9.11 15.91
N ALA A 200 -6.19 9.82 14.86
CA ALA A 200 -5.46 10.96 14.30
C ALA A 200 -6.40 11.90 13.52
N ALA A 201 -5.84 12.93 12.88
CA ALA A 201 -6.55 13.82 11.96
C ALA A 201 -6.82 13.12 10.61
N GLY A 202 -7.70 12.11 10.63
CA GLY A 202 -8.03 11.31 9.46
C GLY A 202 -8.73 9.99 9.78
N ALA A 203 -9.05 9.22 8.74
CA ALA A 203 -9.61 7.88 8.84
C ALA A 203 -8.53 6.81 8.66
N LEU A 204 -8.54 5.81 9.53
CA LEU A 204 -7.60 4.68 9.49
C LEU A 204 -8.32 3.39 9.11
N TYR A 205 -7.67 2.59 8.27
CA TYR A 205 -8.14 1.28 7.85
C TYR A 205 -6.98 0.29 7.91
N ASP A 206 -7.26 -0.94 8.33
CA ASP A 206 -6.38 -2.09 8.15
C ASP A 206 -6.95 -3.03 7.10
N GLN A 207 -6.05 -3.68 6.37
CA GLN A 207 -6.35 -4.72 5.40
C GLN A 207 -5.32 -5.84 5.55
N THR A 208 -5.80 -7.08 5.60
CA THR A 208 -4.93 -8.26 5.52
C THR A 208 -5.16 -8.99 4.20
N GLU A 209 -4.07 -9.25 3.49
CA GLU A 209 -4.06 -10.02 2.26
C GLU A 209 -3.27 -11.32 2.50
N ASP A 210 -3.89 -12.46 2.20
CA ASP A 210 -3.31 -13.80 2.34
C ASP A 210 -3.21 -14.46 0.96
N TYR A 211 -1.98 -14.74 0.52
CA TYR A 211 -1.63 -15.28 -0.78
C TYR A 211 -0.76 -16.53 -0.65
N ASP A 212 -1.39 -17.69 -0.48
CA ASP A 212 -0.76 -19.02 -0.35
C ASP A 212 0.24 -19.12 0.82
N GLN A 213 1.42 -18.51 0.68
CA GLN A 213 2.47 -18.44 1.70
C GLN A 213 2.76 -17.01 2.16
N GLY A 214 2.33 -15.99 1.40
CA GLY A 214 2.54 -14.58 1.71
C GLY A 214 1.41 -14.00 2.52
N VAL A 215 1.73 -13.26 3.57
CA VAL A 215 0.79 -12.44 4.33
C VAL A 215 1.27 -11.00 4.27
N ILE A 216 0.36 -10.11 3.90
CA ILE A 216 0.58 -8.67 3.89
C ILE A 216 -0.46 -8.04 4.81
N GLU A 217 -0.03 -7.22 5.76
CA GLU A 217 -0.93 -6.38 6.55
C GLU A 217 -0.63 -4.91 6.22
N THR A 218 -1.64 -4.22 5.72
CA THR A 218 -1.54 -2.85 5.27
C THR A 218 -2.42 -1.96 6.13
N VAL A 219 -1.84 -0.91 6.68
CA VAL A 219 -2.58 0.19 7.30
C VAL A 219 -2.63 1.36 6.33
N PHE A 220 -3.83 1.87 6.06
CA PHE A 220 -4.08 3.08 5.28
C PHE A 220 -4.54 4.20 6.21
N HIS A 221 -3.91 5.37 6.07
CA HIS A 221 -4.27 6.59 6.76
C HIS A 221 -4.69 7.66 5.74
N PHE A 222 -6.00 7.90 5.68
CA PHE A 222 -6.63 8.93 4.86
C PHE A 222 -6.72 10.22 5.68
N ARG A 223 -5.80 11.16 5.45
CA ARG A 223 -5.65 12.38 6.25
C ARG A 223 -6.69 13.44 5.91
N ASP A 224 -7.00 14.32 6.85
CA ASP A 224 -7.93 15.44 6.61
C ASP A 224 -7.44 16.42 5.52
N THR A 225 -6.15 16.40 5.18
CA THR A 225 -5.57 17.17 4.07
C THR A 225 -5.88 16.56 2.70
N GLY A 226 -6.49 15.38 2.65
CA GLY A 226 -6.74 14.61 1.44
C GLY A 226 -5.54 13.82 0.92
N ALA A 227 -4.40 13.89 1.60
CA ALA A 227 -3.27 12.98 1.39
C ALA A 227 -3.57 11.60 1.97
N MET A 228 -2.91 10.58 1.44
CA MET A 228 -2.98 9.21 1.96
C MET A 228 -1.56 8.73 2.28
N VAL A 229 -1.40 8.02 3.39
CA VAL A 229 -0.20 7.23 3.67
C VAL A 229 -0.62 5.78 3.87
N SER A 230 0.13 4.85 3.30
CA SER A 230 -0.03 3.42 3.57
C SER A 230 1.28 2.82 4.05
N VAL A 231 1.17 1.87 4.96
CA VAL A 231 2.29 1.07 5.45
C VAL A 231 1.92 -0.39 5.35
N ALA A 232 2.59 -1.12 4.46
CA ALA A 232 2.38 -2.54 4.24
C ALA A 232 3.53 -3.33 4.86
N ALA A 233 3.26 -4.24 5.80
CA ALA A 233 4.24 -5.20 6.30
C ALA A 233 4.12 -6.53 5.58
N TYR A 234 5.27 -7.14 5.30
CA TYR A 234 5.38 -8.42 4.61
C TYR A 234 5.97 -9.47 5.55
N ASN A 235 5.43 -10.69 5.53
CA ASN A 235 5.98 -11.83 6.26
C ASN A 235 7.27 -12.42 5.61
N TYR A 236 7.94 -11.65 4.75
CA TYR A 236 9.18 -11.98 4.06
C TYR A 236 9.96 -10.70 3.71
N ASP A 237 11.20 -10.84 3.25
CA ASP A 237 12.03 -9.76 2.69
C ASP A 237 11.84 -9.64 1.18
N MET A 238 11.10 -8.60 0.75
CA MET A 238 10.84 -8.33 -0.65
C MET A 238 12.02 -7.70 -1.41
N THR A 239 13.06 -7.26 -0.69
CA THR A 239 14.22 -6.54 -1.28
C THR A 239 15.40 -7.47 -1.60
N SER A 240 15.36 -8.73 -1.15
CA SER A 240 16.50 -9.64 -1.22
C SER A 240 16.97 -10.00 -2.64
N GLY A 241 16.14 -9.76 -3.67
CA GLY A 241 16.40 -10.15 -5.06
C GLY A 241 16.42 -11.67 -5.30
N ALA A 242 16.30 -12.48 -4.23
CA ALA A 242 16.20 -13.93 -4.25
C ALA A 242 14.72 -14.37 -4.21
N MET A 243 14.48 -15.68 -4.29
CA MET A 243 13.14 -16.22 -4.02
C MET A 243 12.76 -15.91 -2.56
N PRO A 244 11.56 -15.33 -2.31
CA PRO A 244 11.11 -15.04 -0.96
C PRO A 244 11.12 -16.27 -0.06
N THR A 245 11.59 -16.10 1.18
CA THR A 245 11.41 -17.10 2.24
C THR A 245 10.27 -16.60 3.13
N TYR A 246 9.10 -17.21 2.99
CA TYR A 246 7.92 -16.82 3.75
C TYR A 246 7.97 -17.30 5.20
N HIS A 247 7.43 -16.49 6.10
CA HIS A 247 7.31 -16.80 7.52
C HIS A 247 5.85 -16.96 7.93
N GLN A 248 5.58 -17.75 8.97
CA GLN A 248 4.19 -18.06 9.37
C GLN A 248 3.41 -16.85 9.92
N SER A 249 4.09 -15.78 10.33
CA SER A 249 3.47 -14.60 10.90
C SER A 249 4.22 -13.34 10.49
N LEU A 250 3.49 -12.22 10.51
CA LEU A 250 4.06 -10.90 10.44
C LEU A 250 4.81 -10.58 11.73
N PRO A 251 5.97 -9.91 11.65
CA PRO A 251 6.78 -9.61 12.82
C PRO A 251 6.47 -8.22 13.42
N VAL A 252 5.58 -7.46 12.78
CA VAL A 252 5.14 -6.12 13.17
C VAL A 252 3.70 -6.21 13.65
N SER A 253 3.37 -5.54 14.75
CA SER A 253 1.98 -5.47 15.22
C SER A 253 1.19 -4.37 14.50
N LEU A 254 -0.13 -4.51 14.51
CA LEU A 254 -1.04 -3.48 14.01
C LEU A 254 -0.77 -2.09 14.64
N ASP A 255 -0.57 -2.01 15.96
CA ASP A 255 -0.26 -0.74 16.64
C ASP A 255 1.03 -0.09 16.11
N GLN A 256 2.04 -0.89 15.76
CA GLN A 256 3.28 -0.38 15.17
C GLN A 256 3.04 0.13 13.74
N LEU A 257 2.23 -0.55 12.94
CA LEU A 257 1.85 -0.08 11.61
C LEU A 257 1.04 1.22 11.67
N VAL A 258 0.09 1.31 12.60
CA VAL A 258 -0.67 2.54 12.86
C VAL A 258 0.26 3.67 13.28
N ALA A 259 1.22 3.42 14.17
CA ALA A 259 2.19 4.43 14.59
C ALA A 259 3.03 4.98 13.41
N ILE A 260 3.44 4.12 12.47
CA ILE A 260 4.16 4.56 11.27
C ILE A 260 3.20 5.31 10.32
N ALA A 261 2.02 4.78 10.03
CA ALA A 261 1.08 5.38 9.07
C ALA A 261 0.54 6.75 9.53
N THR A 262 0.46 6.96 10.84
CA THR A 262 0.02 8.22 11.47
C THR A 262 1.14 9.23 11.68
N ASP A 263 2.38 8.91 11.30
CA ASP A 263 3.53 9.81 11.43
C ASP A 263 3.34 11.05 10.54
N PRO A 264 3.22 12.27 11.10
CA PRO A 264 2.92 13.46 10.33
C PRO A 264 4.01 13.76 9.29
N GLU A 265 5.27 13.37 9.56
CA GLU A 265 6.41 13.62 8.68
C GLU A 265 6.38 12.77 7.39
N LEU A 266 5.39 11.87 7.22
CA LEU A 266 5.21 11.09 6.01
C LEU A 266 4.23 11.69 4.99
N GLU A 267 3.74 12.91 5.20
CA GLU A 267 2.88 13.59 4.22
C GLU A 267 3.64 14.11 2.99
N LEU A 268 2.99 14.15 1.83
CA LEU A 268 3.46 14.80 0.60
C LEU A 268 2.80 16.17 0.35
#